data_AF-A0A933PVL4-F1
#
_entry.id   AF-A0A933PVL4-F1
#
_cell.length_a   1.000
_cell.length_b   1.000
_cell.length_c   1.000
_cell.angle_alpha   90.00
_cell.angle_beta   90.00
_cell.angle_gamma   90.00
#
_symmetry.space_group_name_H-M   'P 1'
#
loop_
_entity.id
_entity.type
_entity.pdbx_description
1 polymer ?
#
loop_
_entity_poly.entity_id
_entity_poly.type
_entity_poly.pdbx_seq_one_letter_code
_entity_poly.pdbx_strand_id
1 'polypeptide(L)'
;MSSRFSNTSSLTKVIIIVEFLLVAYLIYSLTKNVYNSYKIDQYIELFKDENAKIDHENKQKTNDYLYFTSEEYIDKIAKQNLGLINPGEEVIILSQDALDEIAKGDVDAENIAKYSGLPVRKQWWKFFFGK
;
A
#
# COMPACT_ATOMS: atom_id res chain seq x y z
N MET A 1 -45.27 -34.14 -56.75
CA MET A 1 -43.88 -34.28 -56.27
C MET A 1 -43.91 -34.99 -54.93
N SER A 2 -43.68 -36.30 -54.91
CA SER A 2 -43.81 -37.12 -53.69
C SER A 2 -42.54 -37.02 -52.83
N SER A 3 -42.67 -36.44 -51.65
CA SER A 3 -41.65 -36.45 -50.60
C SER A 3 -41.41 -37.89 -50.12
N ARG A 4 -40.27 -38.47 -50.50
CA ARG A 4 -39.82 -39.77 -50.00
C ARG A 4 -39.31 -39.60 -48.57
N PHE A 5 -40.14 -39.93 -47.59
CA PHE A 5 -39.69 -40.13 -46.22
C PHE A 5 -38.77 -41.36 -46.18
N SER A 6 -37.51 -41.14 -45.85
CA SER A 6 -36.50 -42.19 -45.66
C SER A 6 -36.86 -43.04 -44.44
N ASN A 7 -37.00 -44.34 -44.64
CA ASN A 7 -37.10 -45.33 -43.55
C ASN A 7 -35.76 -45.41 -42.82
N THR A 8 -35.52 -44.53 -41.84
CA THR A 8 -34.37 -44.61 -40.97
C THR A 8 -34.51 -45.84 -40.07
N SER A 9 -33.57 -46.79 -40.15
CA SER A 9 -33.50 -47.97 -39.30
C SER A 9 -33.47 -47.57 -37.81
N SER A 10 -34.10 -48.36 -36.94
CA SER A 10 -34.09 -48.15 -35.48
C SER A 10 -32.67 -48.01 -34.93
N LEU A 11 -31.71 -48.73 -35.52
CA LEU A 11 -30.29 -48.66 -35.19
C LEU A 11 -29.72 -47.24 -35.42
N THR A 12 -30.02 -46.61 -36.56
CA THR A 12 -29.55 -45.25 -36.86
C THR A 12 -30.10 -44.23 -35.86
N LYS A 13 -31.36 -44.38 -35.43
CA LYS A 13 -31.96 -43.51 -34.40
C LYS A 13 -31.25 -43.66 -33.06
N VAL A 14 -30.90 -44.88 -32.66
CA VAL A 14 -30.16 -45.15 -31.42
C VAL A 14 -28.75 -44.54 -31.47
N ILE A 15 -28.05 -44.70 -32.59
CA ILE A 15 -26.71 -44.10 -32.76
C ILE A 15 -26.78 -42.58 -32.59
N ILE A 16 -27.73 -41.91 -33.24
CA ILE A 16 -27.88 -40.45 -33.14
C ILE A 16 -28.16 -40.02 -31.69
N ILE A 17 -28.99 -40.77 -30.96
CA ILE A 17 -29.27 -40.47 -29.53
C ILE A 17 -28.00 -40.63 -28.68
N VAL A 18 -27.23 -41.70 -28.89
CA VAL A 18 -25.99 -41.94 -28.14
C VAL A 18 -24.95 -40.86 -28.46
N GLU A 19 -24.81 -40.48 -29.73
CA GLU A 19 -23.90 -39.42 -30.15
C GLU A 19 -24.31 -38.07 -29.55
N PHE A 20 -25.60 -37.76 -29.54
CA PHE A 20 -26.12 -36.56 -28.89
C PHE A 20 -25.82 -36.54 -27.38
N LEU A 21 -26.01 -37.67 -26.69
CA LEU A 21 -25.69 -37.79 -25.27
C LEU A 21 -24.18 -37.64 -24.99
N LEU A 22 -23.34 -38.19 -25.86
CA LEU A 22 -21.89 -37.99 -25.77
C LEU A 22 -21.51 -36.52 -25.93
N VAL A 23 -22.06 -35.83 -26.92
CA VAL A 23 -21.81 -34.38 -27.12
C VAL A 23 -22.29 -33.58 -25.91
N ALA A 24 -23.49 -33.86 -25.39
CA ALA A 24 -24.01 -33.20 -24.20
C ALA A 24 -23.11 -33.44 -22.97
N TYR A 25 -22.61 -34.67 -22.79
CA TYR A 25 -21.68 -35.00 -21.70
C TYR A 25 -20.35 -34.26 -21.84
N LEU A 26 -19.78 -34.16 -23.05
CA LEU A 26 -18.55 -33.42 -23.29
C LEU A 26 -18.71 -31.93 -22.99
N ILE A 27 -19.82 -31.32 -23.42
CA ILE A 27 -20.13 -29.92 -23.10
C ILE A 27 -20.24 -29.72 -21.59
N TYR A 28 -20.95 -30.61 -20.89
CA TYR A 28 -21.09 -30.56 -19.44
C TYR A 28 -19.72 -30.68 -18.73
N SER A 29 -18.90 -31.65 -19.13
CA SER A 29 -17.56 -31.88 -18.58
C SER A 29 -16.64 -30.67 -18.79
N LEU A 30 -16.62 -30.13 -20.02
CA LEU A 30 -15.83 -28.95 -20.36
C LEU A 30 -16.27 -27.74 -19.53
N THR A 31 -17.58 -27.48 -19.44
CA THR A 31 -18.13 -26.36 -18.68
C THR A 31 -17.73 -26.47 -17.21
N LYS A 32 -17.83 -27.65 -16.61
CA LYS A 32 -17.42 -27.90 -15.23
C LYS A 32 -15.92 -27.65 -15.02
N ASN A 33 -15.08 -28.12 -15.94
CA ASN A 33 -13.62 -27.91 -15.86
C ASN A 33 -13.25 -26.42 -15.97
N VAL A 34 -13.82 -25.70 -16.94
CA VAL A 34 -13.57 -24.26 -17.11
C VAL A 34 -13.99 -23.49 -15.85
N TYR A 35 -15.17 -23.79 -15.31
CA TYR A 35 -15.65 -23.15 -14.09
C TYR A 35 -14.75 -23.42 -12.88
N ASN A 36 -14.28 -24.66 -12.72
CA ASN A 36 -13.36 -25.02 -11.64
C ASN A 36 -12.00 -24.35 -11.81
N SER A 37 -11.46 -24.30 -13.04
CA SER A 37 -10.19 -23.61 -13.32
C SER A 37 -10.26 -22.15 -12.92
N TYR A 38 -11.34 -21.45 -13.33
CA TYR A 38 -11.52 -20.04 -13.01
C TYR A 38 -11.58 -19.79 -11.49
N LYS A 39 -12.26 -20.65 -10.74
CA LYS A 39 -12.28 -20.57 -9.26
C LYS A 39 -10.90 -20.79 -8.66
N ILE A 40 -10.15 -21.76 -9.15
CA ILE A 40 -8.80 -22.05 -8.66
C ILE A 40 -7.89 -20.84 -8.88
N ASP A 41 -7.94 -20.22 -10.07
CA ASP A 41 -7.16 -19.03 -10.37
C ASP A 41 -7.51 -17.87 -9.44
N GLN A 42 -8.79 -17.65 -9.16
CA GLN A 42 -9.23 -16.66 -8.18
C GLN A 42 -8.69 -16.92 -6.77
N TYR A 43 -8.69 -18.18 -6.31
CA TYR A 43 -8.11 -18.52 -5.02
C TYR A 43 -6.59 -18.31 -4.99
N ILE A 44 -5.90 -18.62 -6.09
CA ILE A 44 -4.45 -18.37 -6.21
C ILE A 44 -4.16 -16.88 -6.10
N GLU A 45 -4.93 -16.03 -6.78
CA GLU A 45 -4.78 -14.58 -6.72
C GLU A 45 -5.07 -14.05 -5.31
N LEU A 46 -6.18 -14.47 -4.69
CA LEU A 46 -6.52 -14.11 -3.31
C LEU A 46 -5.42 -14.49 -2.32
N PHE A 47 -4.87 -15.71 -2.40
CA PHE A 47 -3.80 -16.15 -1.51
C PHE A 47 -2.48 -15.43 -1.77
N LYS A 48 -2.18 -15.05 -3.02
CA LYS A 48 -1.01 -14.22 -3.34
C LYS A 48 -1.12 -12.84 -2.69
N ASP A 49 -2.28 -12.20 -2.80
CA ASP A 49 -2.52 -10.88 -2.21
C ASP A 49 -2.45 -10.93 -0.68
N GLU A 50 -3.06 -11.95 -0.06
CA GLU A 50 -3.00 -12.13 1.39
C GLU A 50 -1.55 -12.36 1.87
N ASN A 51 -0.77 -13.18 1.16
CA ASN A 51 0.64 -13.38 1.49
C ASN A 51 1.46 -12.09 1.35
N ALA A 52 1.22 -11.30 0.29
CA ALA A 52 1.91 -10.02 0.09
C ALA A 52 1.58 -9.02 1.21
N LYS A 53 0.31 -8.98 1.63
CA LYS A 53 -0.13 -8.17 2.76
C LYS A 53 0.53 -8.59 4.06
N ILE A 54 0.55 -9.89 4.37
CA ILE A 54 1.19 -10.42 5.58
C ILE A 54 2.69 -10.12 5.59
N ASP A 55 3.37 -10.25 4.45
CA ASP A 55 4.81 -9.93 4.34
C ASP A 55 5.07 -8.44 4.59
N HIS A 56 4.22 -7.56 4.04
CA HIS A 56 4.30 -6.13 4.31
C HIS A 56 4.06 -5.82 5.79
N GLU A 57 3.03 -6.39 6.41
CA GLU A 57 2.73 -6.21 7.83
C GLU A 57 3.87 -6.72 8.73
N ASN A 58 4.48 -7.85 8.40
CA ASN A 58 5.63 -8.37 9.12
C ASN A 58 6.82 -7.43 9.03
N LYS A 59 7.16 -6.95 7.82
CA LYS A 59 8.25 -5.97 7.62
C LYS A 59 8.02 -4.70 8.43
N GLN A 60 6.80 -4.17 8.40
CA GLN A 60 6.44 -2.98 9.18
C GLN A 60 6.62 -3.23 10.69
N LYS A 61 6.04 -4.32 11.21
CA LYS A 61 6.18 -4.69 12.63
C LYS A 61 7.64 -4.88 13.04
N THR A 62 8.46 -5.48 12.18
CA THR A 62 9.90 -5.63 12.45
C THR A 62 10.60 -4.26 12.50
N ASN A 63 10.31 -3.36 11.56
CA ASN A 63 10.89 -2.02 11.57
C ASN A 63 10.47 -1.23 12.81
N ASP A 64 9.19 -1.29 13.17
CA ASP A 64 8.67 -0.64 14.38
C ASP A 64 9.35 -1.20 15.64
N TYR A 65 9.49 -2.53 15.72
CA TYR A 65 10.19 -3.19 16.81
C TYR A 65 11.66 -2.72 16.91
N LEU A 66 12.38 -2.66 15.79
CA LEU A 66 13.76 -2.20 15.76
C LEU A 66 13.86 -0.72 16.17
N TYR A 67 12.94 0.12 15.74
CA TYR A 67 12.90 1.53 16.14
C TYR A 67 12.65 1.67 17.64
N PHE A 68 11.65 0.97 18.20
CA PHE A 68 11.33 1.08 19.63
C PHE A 68 12.37 0.43 20.56
N THR A 69 13.18 -0.50 20.05
CA THR A 69 14.30 -1.10 20.79
C THR A 69 15.63 -0.39 20.56
N SER A 70 15.68 0.60 19.65
CA SER A 70 16.89 1.38 19.39
C SER A 70 17.31 2.23 20.61
N GLU A 71 18.62 2.41 20.77
CA GLU A 71 19.18 3.29 21.80
C GLU A 71 18.70 4.74 21.63
N GLU A 72 18.52 5.18 20.39
CA GLU A 72 18.03 6.52 20.03
C GLU A 72 16.61 6.77 20.55
N TYR A 73 15.71 5.79 20.39
CA TYR A 73 14.35 5.89 20.92
C TYR A 73 14.34 5.86 22.45
N ILE A 74 15.15 4.98 23.05
CA ILE A 74 15.28 4.89 24.51
C ILE A 74 15.80 6.22 25.09
N ASP A 75 16.85 6.80 24.51
CA ASP A 75 17.41 8.10 24.91
C ASP A 75 16.40 9.22 24.74
N LYS A 76 15.69 9.27 23.60
CA LYS A 76 14.62 10.24 23.36
C LYS A 76 13.54 10.17 24.44
N ILE A 77 13.05 8.97 24.77
CA ILE A 77 12.01 8.79 25.79
C ILE A 77 12.53 9.10 27.19
N ALA A 78 13.77 8.71 27.51
CA ALA A 78 14.42 9.05 28.78
C ALA A 78 14.55 10.57 28.96
N LYS A 79 14.98 11.29 27.93
CA LYS A 79 15.07 12.76 27.94
C LYS A 79 13.70 13.42 28.06
N GLN A 80 12.73 12.99 27.26
CA GLN A 80 11.40 13.61 27.22
C GLN A 80 10.58 13.38 28.48
N ASN A 81 10.60 12.16 29.03
CA ASN A 81 9.71 11.79 30.14
C ASN A 81 10.37 11.90 31.51
N LEU A 82 11.68 11.66 31.58
CA LEU A 82 12.42 11.62 32.85
C LEU A 82 13.35 12.81 33.03
N GLY A 83 13.47 13.68 32.01
CA GLY A 83 14.38 14.83 32.04
C GLY A 83 15.84 14.41 32.22
N LEU A 84 16.20 13.18 31.84
CA LEU A 84 17.55 12.65 31.99
C LEU A 84 18.48 13.32 31.00
N ILE A 85 19.70 13.64 31.43
CA ILE A 85 20.72 14.33 30.65
C ILE A 85 21.99 13.51 30.72
N ASN A 86 22.62 13.24 29.58
CA ASN A 86 23.85 12.47 29.56
C ASN A 86 25.04 13.33 30.04
N PRO A 87 26.11 12.72 30.61
CA PRO A 87 27.29 13.47 31.04
C PRO A 87 27.92 14.23 29.87
N GLY A 88 28.02 15.56 30.00
CA GLY A 88 28.58 16.45 28.96
C GLY A 88 27.56 17.07 28.00
N GLU A 89 26.25 16.84 28.21
CA GLU A 89 25.17 17.49 27.46
C GLU A 89 24.68 18.76 28.20
N GLU A 90 24.50 19.87 27.48
CA GLU A 90 23.98 21.14 28.03
C GLU A 90 22.50 21.31 27.69
N VAL A 91 21.68 21.61 28.69
CA VAL A 91 20.25 21.87 28.51
C VAL A 91 19.99 23.37 28.45
N ILE A 92 19.38 23.81 27.34
CA ILE A 92 18.96 25.20 27.16
C ILE A 92 17.53 25.33 27.69
N ILE A 93 17.36 26.10 28.76
CA ILE A 93 16.05 26.45 29.31
C ILE A 93 15.70 27.84 28.80
N LEU A 94 14.65 27.95 27.97
CA LEU A 94 14.13 29.23 27.51
C LEU A 94 13.20 29.78 28.59
N SER A 95 13.55 30.93 29.17
CA SER A 95 12.67 31.65 30.09
C SER A 95 11.50 32.28 29.34
N GLN A 96 10.36 32.46 30.03
CA GLN A 96 9.19 33.12 29.45
C GLN A 96 9.53 34.54 28.96
N ASP A 97 10.41 35.24 29.68
CA ASP A 97 10.90 36.56 29.29
C ASP A 97 11.73 36.53 27.99
N ALA A 98 12.52 35.47 27.77
CA ALA A 98 13.27 35.27 26.53
C ALA A 98 12.35 34.89 25.36
N LEU A 99 11.30 34.11 25.60
CA LEU A 99 10.27 33.80 24.61
C LEU A 99 9.46 35.05 24.24
N ASP A 100 9.16 35.89 25.23
CA ASP A 100 8.49 37.17 25.03
C ASP A 100 9.39 38.19 24.33
N GLU A 101 10.71 38.18 24.57
CA GLU A 101 11.69 38.97 23.80
C GLU A 101 11.87 38.46 22.37
N ILE A 102 11.76 37.16 22.11
CA ILE A 102 11.76 36.61 20.73
C ILE A 102 10.45 36.96 20.02
N ALA A 103 9.31 36.95 20.73
CA ALA A 103 8.00 37.30 20.20
C ALA A 103 7.80 38.82 20.00
N LYS A 104 8.44 39.65 20.84
CA LYS A 104 8.53 41.12 20.70
C LYS A 104 9.72 41.56 19.87
N GLY A 105 10.67 40.65 19.65
CA GLY A 105 11.80 40.83 18.77
C GLY A 105 11.27 41.15 17.40
N ASP A 106 11.78 42.24 16.84
CA ASP A 106 11.55 42.69 15.48
C ASP A 106 12.17 41.64 14.53
N VAL A 107 11.60 40.45 14.50
CA VAL A 107 11.78 39.52 13.40
C VAL A 107 11.12 40.25 12.26
N ASP A 108 11.91 40.96 11.45
CA ASP A 108 11.49 41.79 10.31
C ASP A 108 10.35 41.11 9.54
N ALA A 109 9.12 41.28 10.01
CA ALA A 109 7.96 40.56 9.46
C ALA A 109 7.74 41.04 8.03
N GLU A 110 8.16 42.28 7.77
CA GLU A 110 8.28 42.91 6.47
C GLU A 110 9.26 42.18 5.53
N ASN A 111 10.43 41.73 6.00
CA ASN A 111 11.37 40.95 5.19
C ASN A 111 10.89 39.51 4.98
N ILE A 112 10.31 38.86 5.99
CA ILE A 112 9.77 37.50 5.85
C ILE A 112 8.62 37.47 4.83
N ALA A 113 7.71 38.45 4.87
CA ALA A 113 6.63 38.59 3.88
C ALA A 113 7.14 38.92 2.47
N LYS A 114 8.26 39.64 2.34
CA LYS A 114 8.87 40.00 1.06
C LYS A 114 9.51 38.82 0.34
N TYR A 115 9.99 37.82 1.08
CA TYR A 115 10.67 36.65 0.51
C TYR A 115 9.80 35.37 0.49
N SER A 116 8.67 35.34 1.20
CA SER A 116 7.74 34.21 1.21
C SER A 116 7.11 33.91 -0.15
N GLY A 117 6.99 34.92 -1.03
CA GLY A 117 6.54 34.78 -2.41
C GLY A 117 7.61 34.29 -3.41
N LEU A 118 8.87 34.13 -3.00
CA LEU A 118 9.95 33.66 -3.88
C LEU A 118 10.07 32.14 -3.87
N PRO A 119 10.52 31.51 -4.98
CA PRO A 119 10.90 30.11 -4.99
C PRO A 119 11.96 29.79 -3.93
N VAL A 120 11.83 28.64 -3.25
CA VAL A 120 12.68 28.19 -2.14
C VAL A 120 14.19 28.31 -2.44
N ARG A 121 14.62 28.01 -3.67
CA ARG A 121 16.02 28.15 -4.10
C ARG A 121 16.56 29.58 -3.98
N LYS A 122 15.74 30.58 -4.32
CA LYS A 122 16.13 31.99 -4.23
C LYS A 122 16.18 32.47 -2.79
N GLN A 123 15.34 31.91 -1.91
CA GLN A 123 15.37 32.19 -0.48
C GLN A 123 16.71 31.75 0.12
N TRP A 124 17.14 30.51 -0.16
CA TRP A 124 18.45 30.01 0.27
C TRP A 124 19.61 30.80 -0.32
N TRP A 125 19.56 31.13 -1.61
CA TRP A 125 20.62 31.92 -2.24
C TRP A 125 20.79 33.29 -1.58
N LYS A 126 19.68 33.95 -1.24
CA LYS A 126 19.71 35.23 -0.54
C LYS A 126 20.23 35.11 0.89
N PHE A 127 19.81 34.06 1.62
CA PHE A 127 20.29 33.79 2.97
C PHE A 127 21.82 33.61 3.02
N PHE A 128 22.39 32.85 2.08
CA PHE A 128 23.83 32.57 2.05
C PHE A 128 24.68 33.70 1.44
N PHE A 129 24.14 34.50 0.51
CA PHE A 129 24.95 35.44 -0.28
C PHE A 129 24.53 36.91 -0.20
N GLY A 130 23.49 37.25 0.57
CA GLY A 130 23.26 38.60 1.12
C GLY A 130 23.18 39.77 0.14
N LYS A 131 22.91 39.55 -1.15
CA LYS A 131 22.63 40.62 -2.12
C LYS A 131 21.12 40.78 -2.36
#